data_AF-A0A8S4QVB2-F1
#
_entry.id   AF-A0A8S4QVB2-F1
#
_cell.length_a   1.000
_cell.length_b   1.000
_cell.length_c   1.000
_cell.angle_alpha   90.00
_cell.angle_beta   90.00
_cell.angle_gamma   90.00
#
_symmetry.space_group_name_H-M   'P 1'
#
loop_
_entity.id
_entity.type
_entity.pdbx_description
1 polymer ?
#
loop_
_entity_poly.entity_id
_entity_poly.type
_entity_poly.pdbx_seq_one_letter_code
_entity_poly.pdbx_strand_id
1 'polypeptide(L)'
;AEYTEYHRYLKEVVQALESDPEFREKLEKADEEDVRSGKIAEHLDFVNHNVRSRLDEIKRRELERLRHLATKVRNSNTPSQKSNIQGRSSI
;
A
#
# COMPACT_ATOMS: atom_id res chain seq x y z
N ALA A 1 -9.77 -10.29 0.38
CA ALA A 1 -8.35 -10.26 0.73
C ALA A 1 -7.77 -8.85 0.60
N GLU A 2 -7.89 -8.18 -0.55
CA GLU A 2 -7.29 -6.85 -0.78
C GLU A 2 -7.84 -5.76 0.17
N TYR A 3 -9.16 -5.74 0.41
CA TYR A 3 -9.80 -4.84 1.37
C TYR A 3 -9.24 -4.99 2.80
N THR A 4 -8.88 -6.21 3.20
CA THR A 4 -8.31 -6.51 4.53
C THR A 4 -6.89 -5.96 4.68
N GLU A 5 -6.08 -6.07 3.62
CA GLU A 5 -4.70 -5.56 3.64
C GLU A 5 -4.66 -4.03 3.56
N TYR A 6 -5.53 -3.42 2.76
CA TYR A 6 -5.67 -1.96 2.73
C TYR A 6 -6.15 -1.40 4.08
N HIS A 7 -7.11 -2.07 4.72
CA HIS A 7 -7.55 -1.70 6.06
C HIS A 7 -6.43 -1.83 7.10
N ARG A 8 -5.63 -2.90 7.06
CA ARG A 8 -4.45 -3.06 7.92
C ARG A 8 -3.44 -1.93 7.68
N TYR A 9 -3.14 -1.61 6.43
CA TYR A 9 -2.25 -0.52 6.05
C TYR A 9 -2.72 0.83 6.63
N LEU A 10 -3.98 1.19 6.41
CA LEU A 10 -4.54 2.43 6.95
C LEU A 10 -4.51 2.47 8.48
N LYS A 11 -4.81 1.35 9.15
CA LYS A 11 -4.73 1.26 10.61
C LYS A 11 -3.31 1.52 11.12
N GLU A 12 -2.29 0.95 10.47
CA GLU A 12 -0.89 1.19 10.83
C GLU A 12 -0.48 2.65 10.61
N VAL A 13 -0.95 3.27 9.53
CA VAL A 13 -0.72 4.71 9.26
C VAL A 13 -1.33 5.56 10.37
N VAL A 14 -2.60 5.33 10.71
CA VAL A 14 -3.28 6.10 11.77
C VAL A 14 -2.58 5.92 13.11
N GLN A 15 -2.21 4.70 13.49
CA GLN A 15 -1.48 4.45 14.74
C GLN A 15 -0.11 5.15 14.80
N ALA A 16 0.59 5.24 13.67
CA ALA A 16 1.85 5.98 13.62
C ALA A 16 1.61 7.49 13.80
N LEU A 17 0.57 8.04 13.16
CA LEU A 17 0.20 9.45 13.30
C LEU A 17 -0.26 9.80 14.73
N GLU A 18 -1.07 8.95 15.36
CA GLU A 18 -1.56 9.15 16.74
C GLU A 18 -0.46 9.05 17.81
N SER A 19 0.72 8.51 17.45
CA SER A 19 1.87 8.45 18.36
C SER A 19 2.52 9.82 18.60
N ASP A 20 2.23 10.81 17.74
CA ASP A 20 2.57 12.21 17.94
C ASP A 20 1.38 12.92 18.62
N PRO A 21 1.52 13.40 19.87
CA PRO A 21 0.40 14.02 20.59
C PRO A 21 -0.16 15.27 19.91
N GLU A 22 0.71 16.08 19.26
CA GLU A 22 0.28 17.31 18.59
C GLU A 22 -0.51 16.99 17.31
N PHE A 23 -0.01 16.01 16.54
CA PHE A 23 -0.72 15.57 15.34
C PHE A 23 -2.01 14.83 15.68
N ARG A 24 -2.02 14.03 16.76
CA ARG A 24 -3.23 13.36 17.27
C ARG A 24 -4.34 14.36 17.57
N GLU A 25 -4.01 15.47 18.24
CA GLU A 25 -5.00 16.51 18.54
C GLU A 25 -5.57 17.14 17.25
N LYS A 26 -4.74 17.32 16.22
CA LYS A 26 -5.20 17.78 14.90
C LYS A 26 -6.10 16.75 14.22
N LEU A 27 -5.77 15.47 14.35
CA LEU A 27 -6.55 14.37 13.78
C LEU A 27 -7.92 14.25 14.46
N GLU A 28 -7.99 14.40 15.79
CA GLU A 28 -9.23 14.37 16.56
C GLU A 28 -10.16 15.57 16.26
N LYS A 29 -9.59 16.72 15.86
CA LYS A 29 -10.33 17.93 15.49
C LYS A 29 -10.68 18.02 14.01
N ALA A 30 -10.08 17.17 13.17
CA ALA A 30 -10.29 17.22 11.73
C ALA A 30 -11.66 16.63 11.37
N ASP A 31 -12.36 17.32 10.46
CA ASP A 31 -13.58 16.80 9.88
C ASP A 31 -13.27 15.59 8.98
N GLU A 32 -14.26 14.71 8.83
CA GLU A 32 -14.12 13.52 8.01
C GLU A 32 -13.80 13.84 6.54
N GLU A 33 -14.26 14.98 6.02
CA GLU A 33 -13.86 15.49 4.70
C GLU A 33 -12.39 15.91 4.65
N ASP A 34 -11.85 16.56 5.69
CA ASP A 34 -10.46 16.99 5.74
C ASP A 34 -9.51 15.77 5.80
N VAL A 35 -9.93 14.70 6.47
CA VAL A 35 -9.20 13.41 6.48
C VAL A 35 -9.29 12.73 5.11
N ARG A 36 -10.49 12.64 4.51
CA ARG A 36 -10.69 11.97 3.20
C ARG A 36 -10.04 12.70 2.04
N SER A 37 -10.08 14.02 2.03
CA SER A 37 -9.46 14.85 1.00
C SER A 37 -7.93 14.86 1.09
N GLY A 38 -7.38 14.45 2.24
CA GLY A 38 -5.96 14.46 2.50
C GLY A 38 -5.41 15.84 2.89
N LYS A 39 -6.27 16.82 3.15
CA LYS A 39 -5.86 18.17 3.59
C LYS A 39 -5.03 18.13 4.88
N ILE A 40 -5.34 17.21 5.81
CA ILE A 40 -4.54 17.03 7.03
C ILE A 40 -3.09 16.59 6.76
N ALA A 41 -2.78 16.09 5.56
CA ALA A 41 -1.42 15.73 5.17
C ALA A 41 -0.48 16.93 5.09
N GLU A 42 -0.99 18.16 4.93
CA GLU A 42 -0.20 19.39 4.97
C GLU A 42 0.53 19.59 6.30
N HIS A 43 0.05 18.94 7.38
CA HIS A 43 0.67 19.02 8.69
C HIS A 43 1.77 17.96 8.93
N LEU A 44 2.00 17.06 7.97
CA LEU A 44 3.00 15.99 8.11
C LEU A 44 4.43 16.51 8.21
N ASP A 45 4.74 17.67 7.63
CA ASP A 45 6.09 18.23 7.70
C ASP A 45 6.49 18.63 9.14
N PHE A 46 5.50 18.88 10.00
CA PHE A 46 5.68 19.31 11.37
C PHE A 46 5.71 18.16 12.38
N VAL A 47 5.35 16.95 11.98
CA VAL A 47 5.38 15.79 12.88
C VAL A 47 6.80 15.39 13.22
N ASN A 48 6.95 14.72 14.36
CA ASN A 48 8.23 14.18 14.78
C ASN A 48 8.88 13.34 13.66
N HIS A 49 10.18 13.53 13.43
CA HIS A 49 10.96 12.77 12.45
C HIS A 49 10.76 11.25 12.57
N ASN A 50 10.63 10.74 13.79
CA ASN A 50 10.44 9.31 14.02
C ASN A 50 9.10 8.81 13.48
N VAL A 51 8.06 9.65 13.53
CA VAL A 51 6.76 9.35 12.92
C VAL A 51 6.88 9.34 11.41
N ARG A 52 7.55 10.33 10.79
CA ARG A 52 7.80 10.34 9.34
C ARG A 52 8.57 9.10 8.88
N SER A 53 9.64 8.75 9.59
CA SER A 53 10.41 7.53 9.33
C SER A 53 9.53 6.26 9.40
N ARG A 54 8.62 6.21 10.37
CA ARG A 54 7.69 5.08 10.52
C ARG A 54 6.66 5.01 9.41
N LEU A 55 6.11 6.16 8.99
CA LEU A 55 5.19 6.26 7.85
C LEU A 55 5.86 5.80 6.55
N ASP A 56 7.12 6.18 6.33
CA ASP A 56 7.91 5.74 5.17
C ASP A 56 8.10 4.22 5.16
N GLU A 57 8.36 3.61 6.32
CA GLU A 57 8.47 2.16 6.45
C GLU A 57 7.14 1.44 6.17
N ILE A 58 6.03 1.96 6.70
CA ILE A 58 4.68 1.42 6.44
C ILE A 58 4.38 1.49 4.93
N LYS A 59 4.62 2.65 4.30
CA LYS A 59 4.40 2.86 2.86
C LYS A 59 5.30 1.95 2.01
N ARG A 60 6.57 1.77 2.37
CA ARG A 60 7.50 0.89 1.65
C ARG A 60 7.03 -0.56 1.64
N ARG A 61 6.62 -1.08 2.80
CA ARG A 61 6.09 -2.46 2.92
C ARG A 61 4.84 -2.66 2.08
N GLU A 62 3.94 -1.68 2.05
CA GLU A 62 2.74 -1.78 1.22
C GLU A 62 3.06 -1.73 -0.28
N LEU A 63 3.98 -0.87 -0.71
CA LEU A 63 4.44 -0.83 -2.10
C LEU A 63 5.07 -2.17 -2.53
N GLU A 64 5.86 -2.81 -1.67
CA GLU A 64 6.41 -4.13 -1.94
C GLU A 64 5.31 -5.20 -2.07
N ARG A 65 4.29 -5.19 -1.21
CA ARG A 65 3.14 -6.09 -1.32
C ARG A 65 2.41 -5.93 -2.66
N LEU A 66 2.14 -4.69 -3.06
CA LEU A 66 1.47 -4.38 -4.33
C LEU A 66 2.32 -4.81 -5.54
N ARG A 67 3.64 -4.59 -5.51
CA ARG A 67 4.57 -5.05 -6.56
C ARG A 67 4.56 -6.58 -6.70
N HIS A 68 4.56 -7.31 -5.60
CA HIS A 68 4.46 -8.77 -5.62
C HIS A 68 3.12 -9.23 -6.21
N LEU A 69 2.01 -8.59 -5.83
CA LEU A 69 0.68 -8.91 -6.35
C LEU A 69 0.62 -8.68 -7.88
N ALA A 70 1.12 -7.54 -8.36
CA ALA A 70 1.17 -7.23 -9.78
C ALA A 70 2.05 -8.23 -10.57
N THR A 71 3.20 -8.61 -10.00
CA THR A 71 4.09 -9.62 -10.60
C THR A 71 3.41 -10.99 -10.69
N LYS A 72 2.70 -11.40 -9.63
CA LYS A 72 1.95 -12.66 -9.60
C LYS A 72 0.85 -12.68 -10.66
N VAL A 73 0.06 -11.61 -10.77
CA VAL A 73 -1.01 -11.47 -11.78
C VAL A 73 -0.43 -11.54 -13.19
N ARG A 74 0.68 -10.84 -13.45
CA ARG A 74 1.36 -10.89 -14.75
C ARG A 74 1.81 -12.32 -15.11
N ASN A 75 2.38 -13.04 -14.15
CA ASN A 75 2.88 -14.40 -14.36
C ASN A 75 1.75 -15.44 -14.42
N SER A 76 0.58 -15.18 -13.84
CA SER A 76 -0.59 -16.06 -13.96
C SER A 76 -1.40 -15.83 -15.25
N ASN A 77 -1.27 -14.66 -15.87
CA ASN A 77 -1.98 -14.29 -17.11
C ASN A 77 -1.21 -14.60 -18.40
N THR A 78 0.00 -15.16 -18.33
CA THR A 78 0.63 -15.75 -19.53
C THR A 78 -0.17 -16.99 -19.92
N PRO A 79 -0.83 -17.02 -21.09
CA PRO A 79 -1.37 -18.26 -21.61
C PRO A 79 -0.15 -19.10 -21.97
N SER A 80 0.19 -20.05 -21.11
CA SER A 80 1.07 -21.16 -21.49
C SER A 80 0.40 -21.82 -22.69
N GLN A 81 0.84 -21.44 -23.89
CA GLN A 81 0.37 -21.98 -25.15
C GLN A 81 0.55 -23.50 -25.08
N LYS A 82 -0.59 -24.18 -25.09
CA LYS A 82 -0.69 -25.56 -25.52
C LYS A 82 -0.17 -25.68 -26.95
N SER A 83 0.42 -26.84 -27.23
CA SER A 83 0.84 -27.41 -28.51
C SER A 83 1.93 -26.67 -29.30
N ASN A 84 3.12 -27.29 -29.35
CA ASN A 84 3.65 -27.62 -30.67
C ASN A 84 3.94 -29.12 -30.74
N ILE A 85 3.06 -29.80 -31.46
CA ILE A 85 3.19 -31.19 -31.90
C ILE A 85 4.28 -31.17 -32.96
N GLN A 86 5.50 -31.57 -32.61
CA GLN A 86 6.47 -32.01 -33.62
C GLN A 86 5.99 -33.42 -34.03
N GLY A 87 5.41 -33.66 -35.20
CA GLY A 87 5.73 -33.00 -36.46
C GLY A 87 7.12 -33.43 -36.96
N ARG A 88 7.52 -34.68 -36.71
CA ARG A 88 8.50 -35.44 -37.50
C ARG A 88 7.77 -36.70 -37.94
N SER A 89 6.85 -36.64 -38.90
CA SER A 89 7.11 -36.73 -40.34
C SER A 89 8.38 -37.49 -40.71
N SER A 90 8.13 -38.71 -41.18
CA SER A 90 8.68 -39.29 -42.42
C SER A 90 10.05 -39.97 -42.37
N ILE A 91 9.96 -41.24 -42.80
CA ILE A 91 10.99 -42.20 -43.27
C ILE A 91 11.57 -43.09 -42.17
#